data_AF-A0A382NY73-F1
#
_entry.id   AF-A0A382NY73-F1
#
_cell.length_a   1.000
_cell.length_b   1.000
_cell.length_c   1.000
_cell.angle_alpha   90.00
_cell.angle_beta   90.00
_cell.angle_gamma   90.00
#
_symmetry.space_group_name_H-M   'P 1'
#
loop_
_entity.id
_entity.type
_entity.pdbx_description
1 polymer ?
#
loop_
_entity_poly.entity_id
_entity_poly.type
_entity_poly.pdbx_seq_one_letter_code
_entity_poly.pdbx_strand_id
1 'polypeptide(L)'
;NELGADKSRLDSFGHPVLSGAAEALGEIVHGKLELKTRTVKLGYAQRSAAHFASQQDVDEAIACGRAAVRAAVEGKSGFMVTIDRRSDDPYVYTTGLHPLGDIALVERTVPRDWISEDGWLPNEKFIQYAAPLLRGRLDLPTKGGLPKFAELSRIPVEKVLAPRSPLVFPVPA
;
A
#
# COMPACT_ATOMS: atom_id res chain seq x y z
N ASN A 1 -15.11 -17.88 -3.86
CA ASN A 1 -14.06 -18.81 -3.38
C ASN A 1 -12.71 -18.21 -3.69
N GLU A 2 -12.01 -17.73 -2.68
CA GLU A 2 -10.66 -17.16 -2.81
C GLU A 2 -9.63 -18.28 -2.79
N LEU A 3 -8.77 -18.34 -3.81
CA LEU A 3 -7.76 -19.39 -3.91
C LEU A 3 -6.66 -19.16 -2.87
N GLY A 4 -6.39 -20.18 -2.04
CA GLY A 4 -5.34 -20.10 -1.02
C GLY A 4 -5.66 -19.23 0.21
N ALA A 5 -6.95 -18.94 0.43
CA ALA A 5 -7.44 -18.36 1.67
C ALA A 5 -7.45 -19.40 2.80
N ASP A 6 -6.76 -19.13 3.91
CA ASP A 6 -6.84 -19.95 5.11
C ASP A 6 -8.00 -19.48 5.99
N LYS A 7 -9.13 -20.19 5.90
CA LYS A 7 -10.34 -19.88 6.66
C LYS A 7 -10.25 -20.26 8.15
N SER A 8 -9.19 -20.95 8.57
CA SER A 8 -8.96 -21.30 9.99
C SER A 8 -8.26 -20.19 10.77
N ARG A 9 -7.68 -19.21 10.08
CA ARG A 9 -6.97 -18.06 10.66
C ARG A 9 -7.62 -16.78 10.16
N LEU A 10 -8.34 -16.11 11.05
CA LEU A 10 -9.02 -14.85 10.75
C LEU A 10 -8.25 -13.67 11.36
N ASP A 11 -8.28 -12.52 10.69
CA ASP A 11 -7.80 -11.26 11.25
C ASP A 11 -8.82 -10.67 12.26
N SER A 12 -8.50 -9.52 12.86
CA SER A 12 -9.37 -8.85 13.83
C SER A 12 -10.71 -8.36 13.26
N PHE A 13 -10.89 -8.39 11.95
CA PHE A 13 -12.13 -8.05 11.24
C PHE A 13 -12.88 -9.31 10.73
N GLY A 14 -12.35 -10.51 10.96
CA GLY A 14 -12.95 -11.77 10.54
C GLY A 14 -12.56 -12.20 9.12
N HIS A 15 -11.58 -11.56 8.49
CA HIS A 15 -11.15 -11.92 7.14
C HIS A 15 -10.13 -13.08 7.15
N PRO A 16 -10.26 -14.08 6.25
CA PRO A 16 -9.27 -15.13 6.10
C PRO A 16 -7.88 -14.60 5.75
N VAL A 17 -6.84 -15.26 6.26
CA VAL A 17 -5.46 -14.95 5.85
C VAL A 17 -5.24 -15.37 4.39
N LEU A 18 -5.01 -14.38 3.53
CA LEU A 18 -4.73 -14.57 2.10
C LEU A 18 -3.23 -14.77 1.87
N SER A 19 -2.74 -16.00 1.99
CA SER A 19 -1.31 -16.27 1.79
C SER A 19 -0.97 -17.55 1.00
N GLY A 20 -1.94 -18.37 0.60
CA GLY A 20 -1.68 -19.67 -0.04
C GLY A 20 -1.86 -19.72 -1.56
N ALA A 21 -2.16 -18.59 -2.21
CA ALA A 21 -2.53 -18.60 -3.63
C ALA A 21 -1.42 -19.14 -4.55
N ALA A 22 -0.16 -18.76 -4.27
CA ALA A 22 0.98 -19.20 -5.07
C ALA A 22 1.20 -20.72 -4.99
N GLU A 23 1.14 -21.31 -3.79
CA GLU A 23 1.25 -22.76 -3.60
C GLU A 23 0.10 -23.50 -4.27
N ALA A 24 -1.14 -23.02 -4.06
CA ALA A 24 -2.30 -23.62 -4.70
C ALA A 24 -2.18 -23.65 -6.23
N LEU A 25 -1.69 -22.56 -6.84
CA LEU A 25 -1.40 -22.53 -8.28
C LEU A 25 -0.26 -23.47 -8.65
N GLY A 26 0.81 -23.55 -7.84
CA GLY A 26 1.91 -24.48 -8.04
C GLY A 26 1.47 -25.94 -8.09
N GLU A 27 0.60 -26.36 -7.16
CA GLU A 27 0.02 -27.70 -7.12
C GLU A 27 -0.89 -27.97 -8.32
N ILE A 28 -1.74 -27.00 -8.71
CA ILE A 28 -2.61 -27.13 -9.89
C ILE A 28 -1.79 -27.33 -11.17
N VAL A 29 -0.73 -26.53 -11.36
CA VAL A 29 0.14 -26.61 -12.54
C VAL A 29 0.91 -27.92 -12.55
N HIS A 30 1.49 -28.31 -11.42
CA HIS A 30 2.24 -29.57 -11.31
C HIS A 30 1.34 -30.77 -11.61
N GLY A 31 0.15 -30.85 -10.99
CA GLY A 31 -0.76 -31.98 -11.18
C GLY A 31 -1.36 -32.09 -12.57
N LYS A 32 -1.47 -30.98 -13.33
CA LYS A 32 -2.03 -31.00 -14.70
C LYS A 32 -1.00 -31.19 -15.81
N LEU A 33 0.21 -30.69 -15.61
CA LEU A 33 1.23 -30.61 -16.66
C LEU A 33 2.48 -31.44 -16.36
N GLU A 34 2.58 -32.02 -15.16
CA GLU A 34 3.75 -32.79 -14.68
C GLU A 34 5.07 -31.99 -14.73
N LEU A 35 4.96 -30.66 -14.72
CA LEU A 35 6.11 -29.75 -14.72
C LEU A 35 6.58 -29.47 -13.30
N LYS A 36 7.90 -29.36 -13.12
CA LYS A 36 8.49 -28.91 -11.86
C LYS A 36 8.10 -27.45 -11.59
N THR A 37 7.49 -27.18 -10.44
CA THR A 37 7.06 -25.84 -10.03
C THR A 37 7.93 -25.28 -8.91
N ARG A 38 8.05 -23.95 -8.87
CA ARG A 38 8.66 -23.19 -7.75
C ARG A 38 7.88 -21.90 -7.59
N THR A 39 7.51 -21.58 -6.34
CA THR A 39 6.84 -20.34 -5.99
C THR A 39 7.80 -19.39 -5.28
N VAL A 40 7.56 -18.09 -5.40
CA VAL A 40 8.30 -17.04 -4.68
C VAL A 40 7.30 -16.07 -4.08
N LYS A 41 7.38 -15.86 -2.77
CA LYS A 41 6.57 -14.89 -2.03
C LYS A 41 7.44 -13.75 -1.56
N LEU A 42 7.22 -12.55 -2.10
CA LEU A 42 8.04 -11.39 -1.77
C LEU A 42 7.75 -10.83 -0.36
N GLY A 43 6.51 -10.95 0.12
CA GLY A 43 6.15 -10.62 1.51
C GLY A 43 6.53 -9.19 1.91
N TYR A 44 7.45 -9.03 2.87
CA TYR A 44 7.94 -7.70 3.26
C TYR A 44 8.82 -7.06 2.19
N ALA A 45 9.54 -7.84 1.39
CA ALA A 45 10.49 -7.30 0.41
C ALA A 45 9.80 -6.35 -0.59
N GLN A 46 8.60 -6.70 -1.09
CA GLN A 46 7.88 -5.85 -2.05
C GLN A 46 7.40 -4.51 -1.47
N ARG A 47 7.20 -4.40 -0.14
CA ARG A 47 6.69 -3.19 0.53
C ARG A 47 7.75 -2.44 1.35
N SER A 48 8.98 -2.95 1.36
CA SER A 48 10.13 -2.33 2.03
C SER A 48 11.32 -2.20 1.08
N ALA A 49 11.06 -2.20 -0.23
CA ALA A 49 12.05 -2.03 -1.28
C ALA A 49 12.39 -0.56 -1.55
N ALA A 50 12.69 0.24 -0.51
CA ALA A 50 13.06 1.65 -0.67
C ALA A 50 14.26 1.85 -1.63
N HIS A 51 15.16 0.87 -1.71
CA HIS A 51 16.29 0.82 -2.64
C HIS A 51 15.88 0.78 -4.13
N PHE A 52 14.61 0.53 -4.41
CA PHE A 52 14.03 0.46 -5.75
C PHE A 52 12.70 1.23 -5.84
N ALA A 53 12.50 2.20 -4.95
CA ALA A 53 11.30 3.03 -4.97
C ALA A 53 11.27 3.95 -6.22
N SER A 54 10.06 4.17 -6.71
CA SER A 54 9.77 5.19 -7.72
C SER A 54 10.04 6.57 -7.13
N GLN A 55 10.72 7.45 -7.88
CA GLN A 55 10.89 8.83 -7.45
C GLN A 55 9.53 9.55 -7.36
N GLN A 56 8.61 9.25 -8.28
CA GLN A 56 7.28 9.84 -8.31
C GLN A 56 6.47 9.53 -7.03
N ASP A 57 6.51 8.28 -6.56
CA ASP A 57 5.85 7.86 -5.31
C ASP A 57 6.42 8.61 -4.09
N VAL A 58 7.74 8.80 -4.05
CA VAL A 58 8.42 9.55 -2.99
C VAL A 58 8.01 11.03 -3.00
N ASP A 59 7.97 11.66 -4.18
CA ASP A 59 7.61 13.06 -4.33
C ASP A 59 6.14 13.32 -3.95
N GLU A 60 5.24 12.41 -4.33
CA GLU A 60 3.82 12.43 -3.92
C GLU A 60 3.67 12.25 -2.40
N ALA A 61 4.37 11.29 -1.80
CA ALA A 61 4.33 11.06 -0.36
C ALA A 61 4.81 12.29 0.44
N ILE A 62 5.90 12.94 0.00
CA ILE A 62 6.41 14.17 0.60
C ILE A 62 5.40 15.32 0.43
N ALA A 63 4.81 15.47 -0.76
CA ALA A 63 3.80 16.48 -1.03
C ALA A 63 2.58 16.32 -0.11
N CYS A 64 2.11 15.09 0.08
CA CYS A 64 1.00 14.78 0.98
C CYS A 64 1.31 15.18 2.43
N GLY A 65 2.49 14.82 2.94
CA GLY A 65 2.90 15.20 4.30
C GLY A 65 2.98 16.71 4.49
N ARG A 66 3.53 17.44 3.51
CA ARG A 66 3.59 18.91 3.52
C ARG A 66 2.20 19.55 3.51
N ALA A 67 1.31 19.07 2.64
CA ALA A 67 -0.06 19.58 2.54
C ALA A 67 -0.86 19.34 3.83
N ALA A 68 -0.68 18.17 4.47
CA ALA A 68 -1.35 17.85 5.73
C ALA A 68 -0.94 18.82 6.86
N VAL A 69 0.36 19.13 6.99
CA VAL A 69 0.85 20.08 7.98
C VAL A 69 0.33 21.50 7.72
N ARG A 70 0.34 21.95 6.46
CA ARG A 70 -0.22 23.27 6.09
C ARG A 70 -1.69 23.37 6.46
N ALA A 71 -2.49 22.39 6.07
CA ALA A 71 -3.91 22.33 6.38
C ALA A 71 -4.17 22.38 7.89
N ALA A 72 -3.40 21.61 8.68
CA ALA A 72 -3.53 21.60 10.14
C ALA A 72 -3.19 22.97 10.76
N VAL A 73 -2.13 23.63 10.29
CA VAL A 73 -1.73 24.98 10.75
C VAL A 73 -2.78 26.03 10.39
N GLU A 74 -3.46 25.87 9.25
CA GLU A 74 -4.61 26.69 8.82
C GLU A 74 -5.91 26.38 9.58
N GLY A 75 -5.87 25.49 10.58
CA GLY A 75 -7.02 25.14 11.41
C GLY A 75 -8.00 24.16 10.74
N LYS A 76 -7.61 23.47 9.67
CA LYS A 76 -8.44 22.44 9.04
C LYS A 76 -8.34 21.13 9.83
N SER A 77 -9.49 20.50 10.06
CA SER A 77 -9.60 19.21 10.74
C SER A 77 -10.70 18.37 10.10
N GLY A 78 -10.58 17.04 10.16
CA GLY A 78 -11.56 16.12 9.57
C GLY A 78 -11.35 15.83 8.07
N PHE A 79 -10.15 16.08 7.54
CA PHE A 79 -9.82 15.90 6.11
C PHE A 79 -8.65 14.92 5.92
N MET A 80 -8.66 14.23 4.77
CA MET A 80 -7.52 13.50 4.23
C MET A 80 -6.94 14.29 3.05
N VAL A 81 -5.61 14.27 2.90
CA VAL A 81 -4.95 14.80 1.71
C VAL A 81 -5.14 13.84 0.54
N THR A 82 -5.56 14.36 -0.61
CA THR A 82 -5.68 13.60 -1.86
C THR A 82 -4.55 13.95 -2.83
N ILE A 83 -4.25 13.02 -3.73
CA ILE A 83 -3.42 13.27 -4.91
C ILE A 83 -4.36 13.37 -6.10
N ASP A 84 -4.49 14.57 -6.64
CA ASP A 84 -5.38 14.89 -7.74
C ASP A 84 -4.57 14.92 -9.03
N ARG A 85 -4.65 13.85 -9.82
CA ARG A 85 -4.04 13.79 -11.16
C ARG A 85 -4.72 14.81 -12.07
N ARG A 86 -3.92 15.66 -12.72
CA ARG A 86 -4.36 16.72 -13.65
C ARG A 86 -4.05 16.41 -15.11
N SER A 87 -3.01 15.64 -15.37
CA SER A 87 -2.59 15.23 -16.72
C SER A 87 -1.82 13.91 -16.63
N ASP A 88 -1.94 13.07 -17.67
CA ASP A 88 -1.21 11.80 -17.79
C ASP A 88 0.13 11.96 -18.52
N ASP A 89 0.18 12.81 -19.55
CA ASP A 89 1.38 13.10 -20.33
C ASP A 89 1.42 14.58 -20.80
N PRO A 90 2.28 15.45 -20.20
CA PRO A 90 3.16 15.15 -19.08
C PRO A 90 2.35 14.79 -17.82
N TYR A 91 2.92 13.95 -16.95
CA TYR A 91 2.27 13.61 -15.68
C TYR A 91 2.29 14.81 -14.75
N VAL A 92 1.10 15.27 -14.35
CA VAL A 92 0.94 16.42 -13.45
C VAL A 92 -0.07 16.06 -12.38
N TYR A 93 0.24 16.38 -11.13
CA TYR A 93 -0.63 16.19 -9.99
C TYR A 93 -0.63 17.43 -9.09
N THR A 94 -1.66 17.54 -8.26
CA THR A 94 -1.76 18.52 -7.17
C THR A 94 -2.24 17.82 -5.91
N THR A 95 -2.00 18.39 -4.73
CA THR A 95 -2.63 17.91 -3.49
C THR A 95 -3.98 18.60 -3.25
N GLY A 96 -4.97 17.84 -2.82
CA GLY A 96 -6.29 18.33 -2.39
C GLY A 96 -6.60 17.99 -0.93
N LEU A 97 -7.76 18.46 -0.46
CA LEU A 97 -8.34 18.04 0.83
C LEU A 97 -9.73 17.48 0.57
N HIS A 98 -10.00 16.31 1.13
CA HIS A 98 -11.31 15.65 1.03
C HIS A 98 -11.81 15.28 2.43
N PRO A 99 -13.10 15.50 2.76
CA PRO A 99 -13.66 15.08 4.03
C PRO A 99 -13.44 13.59 4.30
N LEU A 100 -13.02 13.25 5.52
CA LEU A 100 -12.78 11.85 5.93
C LEU A 100 -14.05 11.00 5.87
N GLY A 101 -15.21 11.59 6.17
CA GLY A 101 -16.49 10.91 6.16
C GLY A 101 -16.87 10.33 4.80
N ASP A 102 -16.43 10.99 3.71
CA ASP A 102 -16.71 10.57 2.35
C ASP A 102 -15.74 9.48 1.85
N ILE A 103 -14.59 9.33 2.52
CA ILE A 103 -13.55 8.34 2.17
C ILE A 103 -13.74 7.04 2.95
N ALA A 104 -14.23 7.14 4.18
CA ALA A 104 -14.45 5.97 5.01
C ALA A 104 -15.36 4.96 4.30
N LEU A 105 -14.94 3.69 4.30
CA LEU A 105 -15.67 2.55 3.70
C LEU A 105 -15.83 2.62 2.17
N VAL A 106 -15.15 3.53 1.49
CA VAL A 106 -15.11 3.58 0.02
C VAL A 106 -13.79 3.00 -0.47
N GLU A 107 -13.86 2.19 -1.52
CA GLU A 107 -12.68 1.59 -2.16
C GLU A 107 -12.57 1.99 -3.63
N ARG A 108 -11.32 2.11 -4.10
CA ARG A 108 -11.02 2.26 -5.52
C ARG A 108 -10.72 0.89 -6.11
N THR A 109 -11.66 0.36 -6.89
CA THR A 109 -11.48 -0.91 -7.60
C THR A 109 -10.65 -0.72 -8.88
N VAL A 110 -10.02 -1.80 -9.35
CA VAL A 110 -9.42 -1.84 -10.69
C VAL A 110 -10.55 -2.01 -11.70
N PRO A 111 -10.76 -1.06 -12.64
CA PRO A 111 -11.82 -1.18 -13.63
C PRO A 111 -11.71 -2.46 -14.46
N ARG A 112 -12.85 -3.07 -14.79
CA ARG A 112 -12.86 -4.33 -15.57
C ARG A 112 -12.23 -4.15 -16.95
N ASP A 113 -12.41 -2.98 -17.55
CA ASP A 113 -11.86 -2.64 -18.86
C ASP A 113 -10.35 -2.33 -18.83
N TRP A 114 -9.70 -2.40 -17.66
CA TRP A 114 -8.23 -2.34 -17.52
C TRP A 114 -7.58 -3.73 -17.55
N ILE A 115 -8.38 -4.78 -17.62
CA ILE A 115 -7.95 -6.17 -17.75
C ILE A 115 -8.22 -6.61 -19.20
N SER A 116 -7.33 -7.40 -19.76
CA SER A 116 -7.49 -8.06 -21.07
C SER A 116 -8.80 -8.83 -21.17
N GLU A 117 -9.30 -9.01 -22.39
CA GLU A 117 -10.59 -9.65 -22.68
C GLU A 117 -10.67 -11.06 -22.08
N ASP A 118 -9.58 -11.82 -22.16
CA ASP A 118 -9.44 -13.16 -21.60
C ASP A 118 -9.36 -13.20 -20.05
N GLY A 119 -9.19 -12.04 -19.41
CA GLY A 119 -9.17 -11.88 -17.97
C GLY A 119 -7.84 -12.15 -17.27
N TRP A 120 -6.75 -12.38 -18.01
CA TRP A 120 -5.49 -12.84 -17.40
C TRP A 120 -4.49 -11.74 -17.06
N LEU A 121 -4.42 -10.68 -17.88
CA LEU A 121 -3.37 -9.66 -17.78
C LEU A 121 -3.95 -8.24 -17.73
N PRO A 122 -3.26 -7.28 -17.08
CA PRO A 122 -3.52 -5.87 -17.29
C PRO A 122 -3.34 -5.49 -18.76
N ASN A 123 -4.10 -4.50 -19.23
CA ASN A 123 -4.01 -3.99 -20.60
C ASN A 123 -3.42 -2.57 -20.66
N GLU A 124 -3.45 -1.95 -21.84
CA GLU A 124 -2.87 -0.63 -22.08
C GLU A 124 -3.48 0.47 -21.19
N LYS A 125 -4.77 0.41 -20.83
CA LYS A 125 -5.38 1.40 -19.93
C LYS A 125 -4.79 1.34 -18.52
N PHE A 126 -4.53 0.13 -18.03
CA PHE A 126 -3.82 -0.04 -16.77
C PHE A 126 -2.40 0.54 -16.86
N ILE A 127 -1.70 0.25 -17.96
CA ILE A 127 -0.33 0.73 -18.18
C ILE A 127 -0.30 2.26 -18.22
N GLN A 128 -1.21 2.91 -18.94
CA GLN A 128 -1.35 4.37 -18.98
C GLN A 128 -1.56 4.97 -17.59
N TYR A 129 -2.36 4.31 -16.75
CA TYR A 129 -2.56 4.75 -15.37
C TYR A 129 -1.31 4.57 -14.49
N ALA A 130 -0.70 3.38 -14.52
CA ALA A 130 0.34 2.96 -13.58
C ALA A 130 1.73 3.46 -13.97
N ALA A 131 2.07 3.50 -15.26
CA ALA A 131 3.41 3.82 -15.74
C ALA A 131 3.92 5.18 -15.23
N PRO A 132 3.14 6.27 -15.21
CA PRO A 132 3.58 7.53 -14.62
C PRO A 132 3.97 7.44 -13.15
N LEU A 133 3.27 6.63 -12.35
CA LEU A 133 3.50 6.46 -10.91
C LEU A 133 4.81 5.73 -10.60
N LEU A 134 5.35 5.01 -11.59
CA LEU A 134 6.60 4.24 -11.47
C LEU A 134 7.82 5.00 -12.05
N ARG A 135 7.64 6.25 -12.50
CA ARG A 135 8.70 7.01 -13.16
C ARG A 135 9.76 7.50 -12.17
N GLY A 136 10.99 7.49 -12.66
CA GLY A 136 12.17 7.93 -11.91
C GLY A 136 12.63 6.91 -10.88
N ARG A 137 13.88 7.04 -10.45
CA ARG A 137 14.50 6.16 -9.47
C ARG A 137 15.01 7.01 -8.32
N LEU A 138 14.68 6.60 -7.09
CA LEU A 138 15.23 7.21 -5.90
C LEU A 138 16.74 6.95 -5.80
N ASP A 139 17.54 8.02 -5.78
CA ASP A 139 18.97 7.94 -5.50
C ASP A 139 19.20 7.99 -3.98
N LEU A 140 19.49 6.83 -3.40
CA LEU A 140 19.71 6.69 -1.96
C LEU A 140 21.20 6.78 -1.63
N PRO A 141 21.59 7.51 -0.58
CA PRO A 141 22.95 7.43 -0.08
C PRO A 141 23.27 6.00 0.34
N THR A 142 24.49 5.56 0.08
CA THR A 142 24.98 4.24 0.48
C THR A 142 26.15 4.34 1.45
N LYS A 143 26.35 3.31 2.27
CA LYS A 143 27.53 3.16 3.14
C LYS A 143 27.90 1.68 3.18
N GLY A 144 29.11 1.34 2.75
CA GLY A 144 29.57 -0.06 2.72
C GLY A 144 28.78 -0.96 1.75
N GLY A 145 28.28 -0.41 0.64
CA GLY A 145 27.51 -1.16 -0.36
C GLY A 145 26.03 -1.36 -0.04
N LEU A 146 25.54 -0.84 1.09
CA LEU A 146 24.13 -0.92 1.50
C LEU A 146 23.48 0.47 1.55
N PRO A 147 22.15 0.58 1.35
CA PRO A 147 21.42 1.83 1.57
C PRO A 147 21.62 2.35 3.00
N LYS A 148 21.95 3.63 3.12
CA LYS A 148 22.13 4.32 4.39
C LYS A 148 20.78 4.90 4.84
N PHE A 149 20.03 4.11 5.61
CA PHE A 149 18.77 4.55 6.19
C PHE A 149 18.96 5.52 7.37
N ALA A 150 17.93 6.32 7.65
CA ALA A 150 17.92 7.23 8.78
C ALA A 150 17.69 6.48 10.10
N GLU A 151 18.48 6.83 11.12
CA GLU A 151 18.30 6.36 12.49
C GLU A 151 17.77 7.52 13.34
N LEU A 152 16.57 7.35 13.91
CA LEU A 152 15.95 8.35 14.77
C LEU A 152 16.36 8.10 16.23
N SER A 153 16.71 9.16 16.97
CA SER A 153 17.08 9.05 18.39
C SER A 153 15.92 8.60 19.30
N ARG A 154 14.67 8.73 18.84
CA ARG A 154 13.44 8.27 19.53
C ARG A 154 13.41 8.65 21.02
N ILE A 155 13.82 9.87 21.35
CA ILE A 155 13.85 10.37 22.73
C ILE A 155 12.41 10.42 23.26
N PRO A 156 12.07 9.67 24.32
CA PRO A 156 10.71 9.66 24.85
C PRO A 156 10.39 11.00 25.52
N VAL A 157 9.15 11.45 25.38
CA VAL A 157 8.63 12.62 26.11
C VAL A 157 8.16 12.23 27.51
N GLU A 158 8.19 13.19 28.44
CA GLU A 158 7.68 12.99 29.79
C GLU A 158 6.18 12.63 29.77
N LYS A 159 5.79 11.64 30.56
CA LYS A 159 4.39 11.23 30.69
C LYS A 159 3.67 12.16 31.65
N VAL A 160 2.76 12.98 31.13
CA VAL A 160 1.95 13.91 31.92
C VAL A 160 0.55 13.39 32.29
N LEU A 161 0.19 12.21 31.78
CA LEU A 161 -1.09 11.55 32.06
C LEU A 161 -0.87 10.24 32.80
N ALA A 162 -1.86 9.84 33.61
CA ALA A 162 -1.88 8.53 34.22
C ALA A 162 -1.85 7.42 33.15
N PRO A 163 -1.27 6.24 33.44
CA PRO A 163 -1.31 5.11 32.53
C PRO A 163 -2.76 4.80 32.11
N ARG A 164 -2.99 4.68 30.80
CA ARG A 164 -4.29 4.28 30.28
C ARG A 164 -4.59 2.87 30.80
N SER A 165 -5.69 2.71 31.53
CA SER A 165 -6.18 1.38 31.92
C SER A 165 -6.39 0.52 30.67
N PRO A 166 -6.08 -0.79 30.71
CA PRO A 166 -6.36 -1.67 29.59
C PRO A 166 -7.84 -1.57 29.20
N LEU A 167 -8.13 -1.59 27.89
CA LEU A 167 -9.49 -1.62 27.38
C LEU A 167 -10.18 -2.86 27.96
N VAL A 168 -11.10 -2.67 28.91
CA VAL A 168 -12.01 -3.74 29.35
C VAL A 168 -13.07 -3.85 28.26
N PHE A 169 -12.88 -4.76 27.32
CA PHE A 169 -13.96 -5.13 26.42
C PHE A 169 -15.08 -5.75 27.28
N PRO A 170 -16.35 -5.32 27.11
CA PRO A 170 -17.44 -6.03 27.74
C PRO A 170 -17.40 -7.49 27.27
N VAL A 171 -17.36 -8.42 28.23
CA VAL A 171 -17.57 -9.84 27.95
C VAL A 171 -18.98 -9.96 27.36
N PRO A 172 -19.15 -10.53 26.15
CA PRO A 172 -20.49 -10.78 25.62
C PRO A 172 -21.27 -11.64 26.62
N ALA A 173 -22.49 -11.22 26.95
CA ALA A 173 -23.43 -11.98 27.78
C ALA A 173 -23.88 -13.27 27.09
#